data_AF-A0A5J6SGV4-F1
#
_entry.id   AF-A0A5J6SGV4-F1
#
_cell.length_a   1.000
_cell.length_b   1.000
_cell.length_c   1.000
_cell.angle_alpha   90.00
_cell.angle_beta   90.00
_cell.angle_gamma   90.00
#
_symmetry.space_group_name_H-M   'P 1'
#
loop_
_entity.id
_entity.type
_entity.pdbx_description
1 polymer ?
#
loop_
_entity_poly.entity_id
_entity_poly.type
_entity_poly.pdbx_seq_one_letter_code
_entity_poly.pdbx_strand_id
1 'polypeptide(L)'
;QPNAMGGREVGGLANLISAHRDMSKPEHRAEVAALWGIDDVPSKPGKTAVEMFEAAADGEIKALWIACTNPAQSMPNQSTVRRALERAEFVVVQEAFATAETCDFADLLLPATTWGEKEGTATNSERRITRVHAAVPAPGQARHDWQIVVDLATRLAQEPGVAPHKAGLHMAYTSPEEIWVEHRESTRGRDLDITGLSYAHLDQTPEQWPMREGATQGQARLYEDGVFATANGLAKFAALPYVRTAEVRESRFPFSLNTGRLRDQWHT
;
A
#
# COMPACT_ATOMS: atom_id res chain seq x y z
N GLN A 1 -6.46 -10.63 -2.48
CA GLN A 1 -6.56 -9.34 -1.77
C GLN A 1 -7.38 -8.41 -2.65
N PRO A 2 -8.42 -7.75 -2.12
CA PRO A 2 -9.36 -6.97 -2.94
C PRO A 2 -8.76 -5.67 -3.50
N ASN A 3 -7.76 -5.09 -2.83
CA ASN A 3 -7.15 -3.81 -3.20
C ASN A 3 -5.62 -3.85 -3.30
N ALA A 4 -5.05 -5.00 -3.68
CA ALA A 4 -3.59 -5.11 -3.85
C ALA A 4 -3.06 -4.21 -4.98
N MET A 5 -3.91 -3.91 -5.97
CA MET A 5 -3.56 -2.96 -7.03
C MET A 5 -3.55 -1.53 -6.49
N GLY A 6 -4.63 -1.10 -5.82
CA GLY A 6 -4.70 0.23 -5.19
C GLY A 6 -3.56 0.50 -4.21
N GLY A 7 -3.16 -0.51 -3.42
CA GLY A 7 -1.98 -0.39 -2.55
C GLY A 7 -0.69 -0.04 -3.32
N ARG A 8 -0.49 -0.55 -4.54
CA ARG A 8 0.67 -0.21 -5.38
C ARG A 8 0.52 1.14 -6.05
N GLU A 9 -0.72 1.50 -6.44
CA GLU A 9 -1.06 2.78 -7.06
C GLU A 9 -0.74 3.94 -6.11
N VAL A 10 -1.00 3.79 -4.81
CA VAL A 10 -0.76 4.83 -3.79
C VAL A 10 0.66 4.81 -3.18
N GLY A 11 1.56 3.96 -3.68
CA GLY A 11 2.96 3.92 -3.21
C GLY A 11 3.22 2.99 -2.01
N GLY A 12 2.39 1.96 -1.80
CA GLY A 12 2.56 0.97 -0.73
C GLY A 12 3.69 -0.04 -0.94
N LEU A 13 4.74 0.31 -1.70
CA LEU A 13 5.95 -0.50 -1.88
C LEU A 13 7.17 0.29 -1.42
N ALA A 14 8.16 -0.39 -0.84
CA ALA A 14 9.36 0.23 -0.29
C ALA A 14 10.19 1.05 -1.30
N ASN A 15 9.99 0.82 -2.60
CA ASN A 15 10.72 1.46 -3.69
C ASN A 15 9.85 2.34 -4.61
N LEU A 16 8.52 2.37 -4.42
CA LEU A 16 7.62 3.20 -5.23
C LEU A 16 6.96 4.28 -4.37
N ILE A 17 6.75 5.44 -4.97
CA ILE A 17 5.93 6.54 -4.48
C ILE A 17 4.64 6.57 -5.32
N SER A 18 3.61 7.29 -4.85
CA SER A 18 2.29 7.39 -5.49
C SER A 18 2.35 7.57 -7.02
N ALA A 19 1.43 6.89 -7.69
CA ALA A 19 1.24 6.84 -9.14
C ALA A 19 2.43 6.30 -9.94
N HIS A 20 2.92 5.12 -9.55
CA HIS A 20 4.00 4.38 -10.20
C HIS A 20 5.30 5.19 -10.33
N ARG A 21 5.60 6.02 -9.33
CA ARG A 21 6.83 6.81 -9.28
C ARG A 21 7.94 6.02 -8.62
N ASP A 22 8.96 5.68 -9.40
CA ASP A 22 10.20 5.10 -8.91
C ASP A 22 10.95 6.08 -7.99
N MET A 23 11.14 5.68 -6.72
CA MET A 23 11.83 6.50 -5.71
C MET A 23 13.29 6.77 -6.06
N SER A 24 13.95 5.92 -6.86
CA SER A 24 15.34 6.12 -7.26
C SER A 24 15.53 7.31 -8.22
N LYS A 25 14.46 7.73 -8.90
CA LYS A 25 14.48 8.79 -9.92
C LYS A 25 14.28 10.20 -9.33
N PRO A 26 15.25 11.13 -9.44
CA PRO A 26 15.11 12.49 -8.92
C PRO A 26 13.89 13.24 -9.45
N GLU A 27 13.55 13.07 -10.73
CA GLU A 27 12.40 13.69 -11.37
C GLU A 27 11.08 13.27 -10.71
N HIS A 28 10.93 11.98 -10.40
CA HIS A 28 9.74 11.45 -9.75
C HIS A 28 9.61 11.96 -8.31
N ARG A 29 10.72 12.07 -7.58
CA ARG A 29 10.72 12.64 -6.23
C ARG A 29 10.32 14.12 -6.24
N ALA A 30 10.84 14.89 -7.20
CA ALA A 30 10.50 16.30 -7.35
C ALA A 30 9.02 16.51 -7.67
N GLU A 31 8.41 15.67 -8.52
CA GLU A 31 6.97 15.71 -8.79
C GLU A 31 6.12 15.53 -7.52
N VAL A 32 6.49 14.59 -6.65
CA VAL A 32 5.76 14.33 -5.40
C VAL A 32 6.01 15.41 -4.36
N ALA A 33 7.25 15.86 -4.21
CA ALA A 33 7.61 16.95 -3.31
C ALA A 33 6.83 18.23 -3.68
N ALA A 34 6.72 18.54 -4.97
CA ALA A 34 5.92 19.65 -5.47
C ALA A 34 4.41 19.47 -5.20
N LEU A 35 3.86 18.28 -5.40
CA LEU A 35 2.46 17.98 -5.07
C LEU A 35 2.16 18.20 -3.58
N TRP A 36 3.09 17.80 -2.72
CA TRP A 36 2.96 17.90 -1.27
C TRP A 36 3.42 19.24 -0.68
N GLY A 37 3.96 20.14 -1.50
CA GLY A 37 4.44 21.45 -1.07
C GLY A 37 5.68 21.41 -0.17
N ILE A 38 6.51 20.37 -0.27
CA ILE A 38 7.74 20.20 0.51
C ILE A 38 8.99 20.26 -0.39
N ASP A 39 10.17 20.45 0.22
CA ASP A 39 11.43 20.61 -0.52
C ASP A 39 11.88 19.30 -1.18
N ASP A 40 11.79 18.18 -0.48
CA ASP A 40 12.20 16.87 -0.97
C ASP A 40 11.45 15.71 -0.31
N VAL A 41 11.61 14.52 -0.90
CA VAL A 41 11.21 13.24 -0.32
C VAL A 41 12.43 12.31 -0.27
N PRO A 42 12.45 11.29 0.61
CA PRO A 42 13.59 10.39 0.73
C PRO A 42 14.06 9.82 -0.61
N SER A 43 15.38 9.81 -0.82
CA SER A 43 16.03 9.32 -2.05
C SER A 43 16.44 7.86 -2.01
N LYS A 44 16.39 7.24 -0.82
CA LYS A 44 16.77 5.85 -0.59
C LYS A 44 15.50 5.02 -0.43
N PRO A 45 15.30 3.98 -1.26
CA PRO A 45 14.26 2.98 -1.02
C PRO A 45 14.32 2.43 0.41
N GLY A 46 13.15 2.18 0.98
CA GLY A 46 13.03 1.46 2.24
C GLY A 46 13.42 -0.02 2.08
N LYS A 47 13.42 -0.73 3.20
CA LYS A 47 13.60 -2.19 3.20
C LYS A 47 12.32 -2.86 2.71
N THR A 48 12.46 -3.94 1.94
CA THR A 48 11.32 -4.82 1.64
C THR A 48 10.81 -5.49 2.91
N ALA A 49 9.61 -6.07 2.90
CA ALA A 49 9.02 -6.65 4.11
C ALA A 49 9.93 -7.70 4.80
N VAL A 50 10.59 -8.56 4.03
CA VAL A 50 11.53 -9.56 4.60
C VAL A 50 12.75 -8.88 5.21
N GLU A 51 13.41 -7.99 4.47
CA GLU A 51 14.58 -7.23 4.95
C GLU A 51 14.24 -6.34 6.17
N MET A 52 13.02 -5.81 6.24
CA MET A 52 12.52 -5.01 7.36
C MET A 52 12.43 -5.86 8.63
N PHE A 53 11.84 -7.05 8.56
CA PHE A 53 11.77 -7.95 9.72
C PHE A 53 13.14 -8.51 10.11
N GLU A 54 14.02 -8.79 9.15
CA GLU A 54 15.42 -9.14 9.45
C GLU A 54 16.14 -8.01 10.18
N ALA A 55 16.03 -6.77 9.69
CA ALA A 55 16.63 -5.60 10.31
C ALA A 55 16.06 -5.30 11.71
N ALA A 56 14.75 -5.49 11.92
CA ALA A 56 14.13 -5.38 13.23
C ALA A 56 14.62 -6.50 14.18
N ALA A 57 14.72 -7.73 13.68
CA ALA A 57 15.30 -8.86 14.42
C ALA A 57 16.77 -8.64 14.80
N ASP A 58 17.51 -7.86 14.02
CA ASP A 58 18.91 -7.48 14.27
C ASP A 58 19.04 -6.21 15.12
N GLY A 59 17.93 -5.52 15.39
CA GLY A 59 17.86 -4.31 16.22
C GLY A 59 18.17 -3.01 15.49
N GLU A 60 18.26 -3.02 14.15
CA GLU A 60 18.42 -1.81 13.33
C GLU A 60 17.11 -1.01 13.28
N ILE A 61 15.97 -1.70 13.14
CA ILE A 61 14.64 -1.08 13.20
C ILE A 61 14.09 -1.23 14.62
N LYS A 62 13.76 -0.09 15.22
CA LYS A 62 13.30 0.00 16.61
C LYS A 62 11.79 0.09 16.76
N ALA A 63 11.11 0.66 15.77
CA ALA A 63 9.67 0.82 15.81
C ALA A 63 9.04 0.20 14.56
N LEU A 64 7.94 -0.53 14.75
CA LEU A 64 7.14 -1.12 13.68
C LEU A 64 5.71 -0.60 13.81
N TRP A 65 5.17 -0.07 12.73
CA TRP A 65 3.74 0.21 12.63
C TRP A 65 3.13 -0.68 11.56
N ILE A 66 2.33 -1.64 12.01
CA ILE A 66 1.73 -2.68 11.20
C ILE A 66 0.24 -2.36 11.06
N ALA A 67 -0.20 -2.11 9.83
CA ALA A 67 -1.59 -1.79 9.54
C ALA A 67 -2.16 -2.79 8.53
N CYS A 68 -3.34 -3.34 8.84
CA CYS A 68 -4.11 -4.20 7.91
C CYS A 68 -3.32 -5.42 7.40
N THR A 69 -2.48 -6.02 8.26
CA THR A 69 -1.74 -7.25 7.93
C THR A 69 -1.33 -8.00 9.19
N ASN A 70 -1.18 -9.32 9.06
CA ASN A 70 -0.89 -10.23 10.15
C ASN A 70 0.44 -10.99 9.94
N PRO A 71 1.60 -10.31 10.05
CA PRO A 71 2.91 -10.90 9.75
C PRO A 71 3.28 -12.07 10.67
N ALA A 72 2.83 -12.09 11.93
CA ALA A 72 3.07 -13.20 12.86
C ALA A 72 2.34 -14.51 12.49
N GLN A 73 1.60 -14.51 11.39
CA GLN A 73 0.96 -15.68 10.80
C GLN A 73 1.31 -15.85 9.31
N SER A 74 1.35 -14.75 8.54
CA SER A 74 1.36 -14.80 7.07
C SER A 74 2.75 -14.66 6.43
N MET A 75 3.76 -14.18 7.16
CA MET A 75 5.13 -14.03 6.64
C MET A 75 5.92 -15.35 6.64
N PRO A 76 6.85 -15.54 5.70
CA PRO A 76 7.79 -16.66 5.74
C PRO A 76 8.76 -16.52 6.91
N ASN A 77 9.35 -17.65 7.35
CA ASN A 77 10.28 -17.69 8.48
C ASN A 77 9.70 -17.03 9.75
N GLN A 78 8.61 -17.60 10.24
CA GLN A 78 7.88 -17.12 11.41
C GLN A 78 8.75 -16.92 12.66
N SER A 79 9.81 -17.72 12.84
CA SER A 79 10.77 -17.52 13.93
C SER A 79 11.48 -16.17 13.86
N THR A 80 11.93 -15.73 12.68
CA THR A 80 12.58 -14.43 12.52
C THR A 80 11.58 -13.29 12.73
N VAL A 81 10.37 -13.44 12.18
CA VAL A 81 9.33 -12.41 12.29
C VAL A 81 8.91 -12.19 13.74
N ARG A 82 8.65 -13.27 14.49
CA ARG A 82 8.30 -13.17 15.92
C ARG A 82 9.43 -12.58 16.75
N ARG A 83 10.68 -13.00 16.50
CA ARG A 83 11.87 -12.40 17.14
C ARG A 83 11.99 -10.90 16.84
N ALA A 84 11.67 -10.48 15.62
CA ALA A 84 11.67 -9.07 15.24
C ALA A 84 10.64 -8.27 16.03
N LEU A 85 9.42 -8.81 16.15
CA LEU A 85 8.34 -8.19 16.91
C LEU A 85 8.66 -8.11 18.41
N GLU A 86 9.27 -9.15 19.00
CA GLU A 86 9.71 -9.17 20.40
C GLU A 86 10.90 -8.22 20.67
N ARG A 87 11.73 -7.96 19.66
CA ARG A 87 12.95 -7.13 19.81
C ARG A 87 12.70 -5.65 19.55
N ALA A 88 11.71 -5.31 18.71
CA ALA A 88 11.36 -3.92 18.46
C ALA A 88 11.06 -3.22 19.80
N GLU A 89 11.53 -1.98 19.94
CA GLU A 89 11.30 -1.15 21.13
C GLU A 89 9.85 -0.64 21.19
N PHE A 90 9.15 -0.60 20.05
CA PHE A 90 7.75 -0.19 19.99
C PHE A 90 7.02 -0.79 18.78
N VAL A 91 5.96 -1.55 19.02
CA VAL A 91 5.10 -2.17 18.00
C VAL A 91 3.69 -1.60 18.07
N VAL A 92 3.30 -0.88 17.03
CA VAL A 92 1.93 -0.41 16.81
C VAL A 92 1.22 -1.37 15.87
N VAL A 93 0.06 -1.88 16.29
CA VAL A 93 -0.80 -2.72 15.46
C VAL A 93 -2.12 -2.01 15.23
N GLN A 94 -2.46 -1.76 13.97
CA GLN A 94 -3.73 -1.16 13.56
C GLN A 94 -4.57 -2.23 12.86
N GLU A 95 -5.58 -2.72 13.60
CA GLU A 95 -6.26 -3.97 13.29
C GLU A 95 -7.74 -3.92 13.70
N ALA A 96 -8.58 -4.61 12.93
CA ALA A 96 -10.01 -4.75 13.16
C ALA A 96 -10.36 -6.02 13.97
N PHE A 97 -9.48 -7.04 13.93
CA PHE A 97 -9.68 -8.31 14.61
C PHE A 97 -8.68 -8.53 15.74
N ALA A 98 -9.16 -8.49 16.99
CA ALA A 98 -8.32 -8.72 18.17
C ALA A 98 -7.67 -10.11 18.23
N THR A 99 -8.12 -11.06 17.40
CA THR A 99 -7.60 -12.43 17.34
C THR A 99 -6.47 -12.62 16.31
N ALA A 100 -6.05 -11.57 15.60
CA ALA A 100 -4.89 -11.67 14.71
C ALA A 100 -3.64 -11.96 15.53
N GLU A 101 -2.83 -12.95 15.13
CA GLU A 101 -1.64 -13.40 15.87
C GLU A 101 -0.61 -12.28 16.10
N THR A 102 -0.62 -11.25 15.25
CA THR A 102 0.28 -10.09 15.40
C THR A 102 -0.13 -9.18 16.56
N CYS A 103 -1.40 -9.19 16.98
CA CYS A 103 -1.87 -8.39 18.12
C CYS A 103 -1.20 -8.78 19.44
N ASP A 104 -0.78 -10.04 19.60
CA ASP A 104 -0.09 -10.52 20.80
C ASP A 104 1.27 -9.86 21.03
N PHE A 105 1.82 -9.18 20.00
CA PHE A 105 3.10 -8.49 20.05
C PHE A 105 2.96 -6.96 20.10
N ALA A 106 1.75 -6.42 20.15
CA ALA A 106 1.52 -4.97 20.10
C ALA A 106 1.80 -4.30 21.46
N ASP A 107 2.64 -3.26 21.46
CA ASP A 107 2.72 -2.32 22.58
C ASP A 107 1.55 -1.33 22.56
N LEU A 108 1.06 -1.01 21.35
CA LEU A 108 -0.11 -0.17 21.13
C LEU A 108 -1.02 -0.80 20.08
N LEU A 109 -2.22 -1.19 20.50
CA LEU A 109 -3.27 -1.65 19.61
C LEU A 109 -4.23 -0.49 19.27
N LEU A 110 -4.40 -0.21 17.98
CA LEU A 110 -5.27 0.84 17.45
C LEU A 110 -6.46 0.19 16.72
N PRO A 111 -7.67 0.18 17.31
CA PRO A 111 -8.84 -0.42 16.67
C PRO A 111 -9.18 0.28 15.35
N ALA A 112 -9.06 -0.45 14.25
CA ALA A 112 -9.41 0.01 12.92
C ALA A 112 -10.80 -0.48 12.53
N THR A 113 -11.53 0.33 11.78
CA THR A 113 -12.77 -0.09 11.12
C THR A 113 -12.47 -1.22 10.11
N THR A 114 -13.48 -2.00 9.70
CA THR A 114 -13.36 -2.99 8.62
C THR A 114 -14.13 -2.56 7.36
N TRP A 115 -14.13 -3.38 6.30
CA TRP A 115 -14.70 -3.06 4.98
C TRP A 115 -16.13 -2.49 5.05
N GLY A 116 -17.03 -3.15 5.79
CA GLY A 116 -18.44 -2.73 5.88
C GLY A 116 -18.67 -1.43 6.65
N GLU A 117 -17.65 -0.92 7.34
CA GLU A 117 -17.72 0.27 8.20
C GLU A 117 -17.03 1.48 7.55
N LYS A 118 -16.29 1.26 6.46
CA LYS A 118 -15.50 2.28 5.77
C LYS A 118 -16.15 2.70 4.48
N GLU A 119 -15.79 3.91 4.07
CA GLU A 119 -16.01 4.37 2.71
C GLU A 119 -14.67 4.69 2.02
N GLY A 120 -14.66 4.66 0.70
CA GLY A 120 -13.51 5.03 -0.12
C GLY A 120 -13.62 4.41 -1.51
N THR A 121 -12.50 3.93 -2.02
CA THR A 121 -12.41 3.19 -3.28
C THR A 121 -11.53 1.96 -3.14
N ALA A 122 -11.76 0.97 -4.01
CA ALA A 122 -10.88 -0.18 -4.17
C ALA A 122 -10.62 -0.45 -5.65
N THR A 123 -9.36 -0.76 -5.98
CA THR A 123 -8.94 -1.13 -7.33
C THR A 123 -8.66 -2.63 -7.41
N ASN A 124 -9.42 -3.32 -8.27
CA ASN A 124 -9.32 -4.77 -8.43
C ASN A 124 -8.23 -5.19 -9.44
N SER A 125 -8.12 -6.48 -9.73
CA SER A 125 -7.08 -7.04 -10.62
C SER A 125 -7.15 -6.59 -12.08
N GLU A 126 -8.29 -6.06 -12.54
CA GLU A 126 -8.44 -5.55 -13.90
C GLU A 126 -8.37 -4.02 -13.97
N ARG A 127 -7.82 -3.37 -12.94
CA ARG A 127 -7.68 -1.90 -12.82
C ARG A 127 -9.00 -1.17 -12.57
N ARG A 128 -10.07 -1.90 -12.25
CA ARG A 128 -11.39 -1.30 -12.02
C ARG A 128 -11.46 -0.73 -10.61
N ILE A 129 -11.64 0.58 -10.56
CA ILE A 129 -11.88 1.37 -9.36
C ILE A 129 -13.38 1.30 -9.07
N THR A 130 -13.72 0.86 -7.88
CA THR A 130 -15.10 0.75 -7.39
C THR A 130 -15.27 1.60 -6.15
N ARG A 131 -16.38 2.33 -6.06
CA ARG A 131 -16.76 3.04 -4.83
C ARG A 131 -17.13 2.04 -3.75
N VAL A 132 -16.63 2.28 -2.53
CA VAL A 132 -17.02 1.56 -1.31
C VAL A 132 -17.78 2.51 -0.42
N HIS A 133 -18.99 2.14 0.01
CA HIS A 133 -19.77 2.87 1.00
C HIS A 133 -19.83 2.10 2.31
N ALA A 134 -19.83 2.82 3.43
CA ALA A 134 -20.11 2.23 4.72
C ALA A 134 -21.55 1.70 4.75
N ALA A 135 -21.72 0.43 5.11
CA ALA A 135 -23.02 -0.20 5.28
C ALA A 135 -23.51 -0.10 6.74
N VAL A 136 -22.59 0.02 7.68
CA VAL A 136 -22.85 0.14 9.12
C VAL A 136 -21.90 1.17 9.75
N PRO A 137 -22.26 1.77 10.90
CA PRO A 137 -21.35 2.66 11.62
C PRO A 137 -20.16 1.90 12.20
N ALA A 138 -19.06 2.62 12.42
CA ALA A 138 -17.88 2.10 13.12
C ALA A 138 -18.26 1.59 14.54
N PRO A 139 -17.83 0.38 14.94
CA PRO A 139 -18.14 -0.17 16.24
C PRO A 139 -17.26 0.45 17.33
N GLY A 140 -17.87 0.81 18.46
CA GLY A 140 -17.16 1.25 19.65
C GLY A 140 -16.22 2.42 19.40
N GLN A 141 -14.91 2.18 19.56
CA GLN A 141 -13.84 3.17 19.37
C GLN A 141 -13.06 2.97 18.07
N ALA A 142 -13.55 2.11 17.16
CA ALA A 142 -12.88 1.86 15.89
C ALA A 142 -12.82 3.14 15.04
N ARG A 143 -11.68 3.38 14.42
CA ARG A 143 -11.44 4.56 13.57
C ARG A 143 -11.10 4.15 12.15
N HIS A 144 -11.26 5.03 11.18
CA HIS A 144 -10.72 4.77 9.84
C HIS A 144 -9.20 4.85 9.83
N ASP A 145 -8.53 3.99 9.06
CA ASP A 145 -7.06 3.94 9.02
C ASP A 145 -6.45 5.31 8.71
N TRP A 146 -7.05 6.02 7.75
CA TRP A 146 -6.59 7.34 7.34
C TRP A 146 -6.71 8.36 8.48
N GLN A 147 -7.75 8.28 9.31
CA GLN A 147 -7.93 9.18 10.44
C GLN A 147 -6.84 8.96 11.48
N ILE A 148 -6.47 7.70 11.74
CA ILE A 148 -5.40 7.37 12.69
C ILE A 148 -4.06 7.95 12.19
N VAL A 149 -3.77 7.81 10.89
CA VAL A 149 -2.56 8.37 10.28
C VAL A 149 -2.53 9.89 10.33
N VAL A 150 -3.63 10.55 9.94
CA VAL A 150 -3.76 12.02 10.00
C VAL A 150 -3.59 12.54 11.42
N ASP A 151 -4.19 11.87 12.39
CA ASP A 151 -4.08 12.20 13.81
C ASP A 151 -2.65 12.14 14.34
N LEU A 152 -1.91 11.09 13.98
CA LEU A 152 -0.51 10.96 14.36
C LEU A 152 0.32 12.02 13.65
N ALA A 153 0.12 12.20 12.35
CA ALA A 153 0.83 13.19 11.55
C ALA A 153 0.64 14.61 12.11
N THR A 154 -0.59 14.95 12.53
CA THR A 154 -0.92 16.23 13.18
C THR A 154 -0.21 16.41 14.51
N ARG A 155 -0.18 15.39 15.38
CA ARG A 155 0.53 15.46 16.67
C ARG A 155 2.03 15.57 16.48
N LEU A 156 2.61 14.73 15.61
CA LEU A 156 4.01 14.83 15.22
C LEU A 156 4.35 16.19 14.61
N ALA A 157 3.39 16.95 14.08
CA ALA A 157 3.67 18.27 13.51
C ALA A 157 3.88 19.34 14.57
N GLN A 158 3.50 19.06 15.81
CA GLN A 158 3.73 19.93 16.96
C GLN A 158 5.07 19.63 17.65
N GLU A 159 5.68 18.47 17.35
CA GLU A 159 6.98 18.10 17.91
C GLU A 159 8.09 19.02 17.38
N PRO A 160 8.88 19.68 18.26
CA PRO A 160 9.87 20.68 17.85
C PRO A 160 10.91 20.15 16.84
N GLY A 161 11.27 18.86 16.92
CA GLY A 161 12.22 18.23 16.01
C GLY A 161 11.64 17.87 14.64
N VAL A 162 10.32 17.92 14.47
CA VAL A 162 9.62 17.50 13.24
C VAL A 162 8.94 18.69 12.57
N ALA A 163 8.44 19.67 13.33
CA ALA A 163 7.72 20.83 12.83
C ALA A 163 8.40 21.55 11.65
N PRO A 164 9.74 21.77 11.63
CA PRO A 164 10.42 22.42 10.51
C PRO A 164 10.30 21.67 9.18
N HIS A 165 10.17 20.34 9.22
CA HIS A 165 10.11 19.46 8.04
C HIS A 165 8.70 19.29 7.47
N LYS A 166 7.72 20.03 8.00
CA LYS A 166 6.31 19.91 7.62
C LYS A 166 5.70 21.16 7.02
N ALA A 167 6.49 22.23 6.87
CA ALA A 167 6.03 23.41 6.17
C ALA A 167 5.54 23.02 4.77
N GLY A 168 4.25 23.20 4.50
CA GLY A 168 3.62 22.90 3.20
C GLY A 168 2.76 21.64 3.14
N LEU A 169 2.91 20.69 4.07
CA LEU A 169 2.10 19.46 4.05
C LEU A 169 0.64 19.74 4.41
N HIS A 170 -0.27 19.34 3.52
CA HIS A 170 -1.69 19.32 3.80
C HIS A 170 -2.04 18.08 4.63
N MET A 171 -2.52 18.28 5.87
CA MET A 171 -2.93 17.18 6.77
C MET A 171 -4.36 17.36 7.28
N ALA A 172 -5.08 18.38 6.80
CA ALA A 172 -6.40 18.74 7.30
C ALA A 172 -7.51 18.06 6.50
N TYR A 173 -7.37 16.74 6.26
CA TYR A 173 -8.39 15.97 5.57
C TYR A 173 -9.60 15.73 6.47
N THR A 174 -10.79 16.01 5.94
CA THR A 174 -12.07 15.81 6.60
C THR A 174 -12.83 14.59 6.07
N SER A 175 -12.45 14.10 4.88
CA SER A 175 -13.08 12.95 4.23
C SER A 175 -12.09 12.12 3.41
N PRO A 176 -12.38 10.84 3.15
CA PRO A 176 -11.58 10.03 2.24
C PRO A 176 -11.67 10.50 0.78
N GLU A 177 -12.69 11.27 0.40
CA GLU A 177 -12.78 11.87 -0.94
C GLU A 177 -11.66 12.90 -1.15
N GLU A 178 -11.37 13.75 -0.17
CA GLU A 178 -10.27 14.73 -0.27
C GLU A 178 -8.92 14.05 -0.49
N ILE A 179 -8.66 12.97 0.23
CA ILE A 179 -7.45 12.14 0.06
C ILE A 179 -7.43 11.51 -1.34
N TRP A 180 -8.58 10.99 -1.79
CA TRP A 180 -8.69 10.39 -3.11
C TRP A 180 -8.50 11.43 -4.24
N VAL A 181 -8.97 12.66 -4.06
CA VAL A 181 -8.74 13.77 -5.00
C VAL A 181 -7.27 14.14 -5.08
N GLU A 182 -6.54 14.19 -3.95
CA GLU A 182 -5.09 14.38 -3.99
C GLU A 182 -4.38 13.25 -4.72
N HIS A 183 -4.75 11.99 -4.42
CA HIS A 183 -4.20 10.84 -5.14
C HIS A 183 -4.53 10.91 -6.65
N ARG A 184 -5.76 11.31 -7.01
CA ARG A 184 -6.18 11.51 -8.40
C ARG A 184 -5.27 12.50 -9.10
N GLU A 185 -4.99 13.65 -8.51
CA GLU A 185 -4.06 14.63 -9.08
C GLU A 185 -2.63 14.07 -9.17
N SER A 186 -2.20 13.24 -8.21
CA SER A 186 -0.91 12.57 -8.29
C SER A 186 -0.76 11.68 -9.53
N THR A 187 -1.86 11.19 -10.10
CA THR A 187 -1.86 10.35 -11.31
C THR A 187 -1.80 11.12 -12.63
N ARG A 188 -1.89 12.45 -12.60
CA ARG A 188 -1.93 13.28 -13.81
C ARG A 188 -0.72 13.03 -14.71
N GLY A 189 -1.00 12.71 -15.98
CA GLY A 189 0.02 12.41 -16.98
C GLY A 189 0.73 11.06 -16.80
N ARG A 190 0.29 10.22 -15.86
CA ARG A 190 0.85 8.88 -15.64
C ARG A 190 0.08 7.83 -16.45
N ASP A 191 0.57 6.59 -16.39
CA ASP A 191 -0.09 5.43 -17.01
C ASP A 191 -1.43 5.08 -16.37
N LEU A 192 -1.57 5.34 -15.06
CA LEU A 192 -2.80 5.17 -14.28
C LEU A 192 -3.63 6.44 -14.12
N ASP A 193 -3.52 7.40 -15.04
CA ASP A 193 -4.19 8.69 -14.94
C ASP A 193 -5.71 8.53 -14.77
N ILE A 194 -6.23 9.00 -13.64
CA ILE A 194 -7.65 8.97 -13.25
C ILE A 194 -8.26 10.38 -13.12
N THR A 195 -7.63 11.40 -13.70
CA THR A 195 -8.08 12.80 -13.62
C THR A 195 -9.51 13.03 -14.13
N GLY A 196 -10.03 12.13 -14.97
CA GLY A 196 -11.42 12.16 -15.45
C GLY A 196 -12.45 11.61 -14.47
N LEU A 197 -12.03 11.02 -13.35
CA LEU A 197 -12.92 10.40 -12.37
C LEU A 197 -13.31 11.35 -11.22
N SER A 198 -14.48 11.08 -10.65
CA SER A 198 -14.99 11.65 -9.40
C SER A 198 -15.75 10.59 -8.62
N TYR A 199 -15.99 10.81 -7.32
CA TYR A 199 -16.86 9.91 -6.54
C TYR A 199 -18.27 9.84 -7.14
N ALA A 200 -18.84 10.97 -7.57
CA ALA A 200 -20.15 10.99 -8.22
C ALA A 200 -20.21 10.13 -9.50
N HIS A 201 -19.11 10.02 -10.26
CA HIS A 201 -19.02 9.09 -11.38
C HIS A 201 -18.97 7.63 -10.89
N LEU A 202 -18.11 7.35 -9.92
CA LEU A 202 -17.92 5.99 -9.37
C LEU A 202 -19.14 5.45 -8.62
N ASP A 203 -19.99 6.32 -8.08
CA ASP A 203 -21.28 5.97 -7.49
C ASP A 203 -22.26 5.43 -8.54
N GLN A 204 -22.12 5.86 -9.81
CA GLN A 204 -22.96 5.41 -10.92
C GLN A 204 -22.39 4.17 -11.59
N THR A 205 -21.08 4.16 -11.84
CA THR A 205 -20.41 3.05 -12.53
C THR A 205 -18.94 2.91 -12.10
N PRO A 206 -18.49 1.69 -11.77
CA PRO A 206 -17.07 1.42 -11.58
C PRO A 206 -16.29 1.51 -12.89
N GLU A 207 -15.03 1.98 -12.84
CA GLU A 207 -14.27 2.31 -14.05
C GLU A 207 -12.83 1.79 -14.03
N GLN A 208 -12.29 1.41 -15.18
CA GLN A 208 -10.91 0.97 -15.36
C GLN A 208 -9.98 2.13 -15.68
N TRP A 209 -8.90 2.30 -14.92
CA TRP A 209 -7.89 3.26 -15.31
C TRP A 209 -7.06 2.77 -16.52
N PRO A 210 -6.51 3.69 -17.34
CA PRO A 210 -6.66 5.14 -17.24
C PRO A 210 -8.03 5.67 -17.69
N MET A 211 -8.47 6.74 -17.03
CA MET A 211 -9.57 7.62 -17.47
C MET A 211 -9.14 9.07 -17.22
N ARG A 212 -8.61 9.70 -18.27
CA ARG A 212 -8.09 11.08 -18.24
C ARG A 212 -9.21 12.11 -18.26
N GLU A 213 -8.91 13.32 -17.82
CA GLU A 213 -9.79 14.47 -17.95
C GLU A 213 -10.31 14.63 -19.40
N GLY A 214 -11.62 14.77 -19.55
CA GLY A 214 -12.30 14.83 -20.85
C GLY A 214 -12.65 13.47 -21.47
N ALA A 215 -12.17 12.35 -20.93
CA ALA A 215 -12.64 11.03 -21.34
C ALA A 215 -14.04 10.75 -20.77
N THR A 216 -14.85 9.99 -21.52
CA THR A 216 -16.21 9.59 -21.10
C THR A 216 -16.25 8.19 -20.47
N GLN A 217 -15.24 7.38 -20.73
CA GLN A 217 -15.07 6.03 -20.21
C GLN A 217 -13.58 5.73 -20.05
N GLY A 218 -13.26 4.81 -19.17
CA GLY A 218 -11.92 4.30 -18.93
C GLY A 218 -11.48 3.27 -19.96
N GLN A 219 -10.20 2.93 -19.93
CA GLN A 219 -9.60 2.03 -20.92
C GLN A 219 -9.64 0.57 -20.47
N ALA A 220 -10.55 -0.20 -21.07
CA ALA A 220 -10.73 -1.62 -20.77
C ALA A 220 -9.46 -2.47 -21.05
N ARG A 221 -8.78 -2.20 -22.16
CA ARG A 221 -7.56 -2.90 -22.59
C ARG A 221 -6.43 -1.93 -22.89
N LEU A 222 -5.29 -2.15 -22.26
CA LEU A 222 -4.07 -1.36 -22.50
C LEU A 222 -3.35 -1.81 -23.78
N TYR A 223 -2.58 -0.88 -24.37
CA TYR A 223 -1.65 -1.13 -25.47
C TYR A 223 -2.28 -1.59 -26.79
N GLU A 224 -3.55 -1.25 -27.02
CA GLU A 224 -4.25 -1.54 -28.30
C GLU A 224 -3.64 -0.78 -29.49
N ASP A 225 -2.96 0.33 -29.22
CA ASP A 225 -2.21 1.14 -30.18
C ASP A 225 -0.78 0.61 -30.44
N GLY A 226 -0.36 -0.44 -29.74
CA GLY A 226 0.99 -1.00 -29.83
C GLY A 226 2.06 -0.18 -29.11
N VAL A 227 1.69 0.83 -28.31
CA VAL A 227 2.63 1.65 -27.54
C VAL A 227 2.70 1.14 -26.10
N PHE A 228 3.73 0.35 -25.78
CA PHE A 228 3.93 -0.26 -24.48
C PHE A 228 4.57 0.71 -23.47
N ALA A 229 4.42 0.44 -22.17
CA ALA A 229 5.04 1.20 -21.08
C ALA A 229 6.56 0.93 -20.96
N THR A 230 7.29 1.11 -22.05
CA THR A 230 8.75 1.02 -22.13
C THR A 230 9.31 2.32 -22.72
N ALA A 231 10.58 2.62 -22.47
CA ALA A 231 11.20 3.88 -22.91
C ALA A 231 11.12 4.15 -24.43
N ASN A 232 10.98 3.11 -25.25
CA ASN A 232 10.83 3.22 -26.70
C ASN A 232 9.44 2.81 -27.22
N GLY A 233 8.47 2.57 -26.33
CA GLY A 233 7.12 2.16 -26.70
C GLY A 233 6.98 0.73 -27.23
N LEU A 234 8.05 -0.07 -27.28
CA LEU A 234 8.02 -1.43 -27.83
C LEU A 234 7.94 -2.49 -26.72
N ALA A 235 7.22 -3.58 -26.99
CA ALA A 235 7.25 -4.77 -26.17
C ALA A 235 8.68 -5.38 -26.13
N LYS A 236 9.06 -5.94 -24.98
CA LYS A 236 10.35 -6.60 -24.79
C LYS A 236 10.15 -8.11 -24.71
N PHE A 237 10.79 -8.85 -25.60
CA PHE A 237 10.81 -10.32 -25.57
C PHE A 237 11.96 -10.81 -24.69
N ALA A 238 11.69 -11.77 -23.80
CA ALA A 238 12.70 -12.42 -22.98
C ALA A 238 12.48 -13.93 -22.97
N ALA A 239 13.44 -14.69 -23.48
CA ALA A 239 13.47 -16.15 -23.44
C ALA A 239 14.55 -16.57 -22.44
N LEU A 240 14.14 -16.80 -21.19
CA LEU A 240 15.05 -17.17 -20.11
C LEU A 240 15.27 -18.70 -20.08
N PRO A 241 16.49 -19.18 -19.84
CA PRO A 241 16.74 -20.61 -19.67
C PRO A 241 16.11 -21.12 -18.37
N TYR A 242 15.79 -22.42 -18.33
CA TYR A 242 15.37 -23.07 -17.10
C TYR A 242 16.50 -23.04 -16.05
N VAL A 243 16.15 -22.64 -14.83
CA VAL A 243 17.01 -22.70 -13.65
C VAL A 243 16.30 -23.55 -12.60
N ARG A 244 17.03 -24.47 -11.96
CA ARG A 244 16.45 -25.32 -10.89
C ARG A 244 16.07 -24.48 -9.67
N THR A 245 15.13 -24.98 -8.88
CA THR A 245 14.79 -24.39 -7.58
C THR A 245 16.00 -24.38 -6.66
N ALA A 246 16.11 -23.35 -5.81
CA ALA A 246 17.17 -23.27 -4.80
C ALA A 246 17.09 -24.43 -3.80
N GLU A 247 15.87 -24.78 -3.38
CA GLU A 247 15.58 -25.94 -2.54
C GLU A 247 15.33 -27.16 -3.42
N VAL A 248 16.24 -28.13 -3.38
CA VAL A 248 16.15 -29.41 -4.10
C VAL A 248 15.92 -30.52 -3.09
N ARG A 249 15.04 -31.47 -3.42
CA ARG A 249 14.82 -32.66 -2.57
C ARG A 249 16.11 -33.44 -2.41
N GLU A 250 16.37 -33.86 -1.18
CA GLU A 250 17.50 -34.73 -0.83
C GLU A 250 17.04 -35.89 0.05
N SER A 251 17.96 -36.80 0.39
CA SER A 251 17.64 -37.98 1.20
C SER A 251 17.05 -37.59 2.58
N ARG A 252 17.53 -36.50 3.19
CA ARG A 252 17.02 -35.96 4.45
C ARG A 252 15.68 -35.24 4.32
N PHE A 253 15.40 -34.65 3.15
CA PHE A 253 14.17 -33.91 2.84
C PHE A 253 13.58 -34.41 1.51
N PRO A 254 12.98 -35.62 1.48
CA PRO A 254 12.63 -36.30 0.23
C PRO A 254 11.33 -35.81 -0.42
N PHE A 255 10.62 -34.86 0.20
CA PHE A 255 9.33 -34.33 -0.26
C PHE A 255 9.44 -32.85 -0.60
N SER A 256 8.66 -32.43 -1.61
CA SER A 256 8.42 -31.02 -1.89
C SER A 256 7.11 -30.61 -1.23
N LEU A 257 7.16 -29.56 -0.41
CA LEU A 257 5.98 -28.94 0.18
C LEU A 257 5.54 -27.77 -0.71
N ASN A 258 4.23 -27.65 -0.89
CA ASN A 258 3.61 -26.49 -1.54
C ASN A 258 2.41 -26.04 -0.70
N THR A 259 2.22 -24.73 -0.57
CA THR A 259 1.09 -24.14 0.15
C THR A 259 0.10 -23.56 -0.85
N GLY A 260 -1.19 -23.62 -0.50
CA GLY A 260 -2.27 -23.25 -1.41
C GLY A 260 -3.36 -22.45 -0.72
N ARG A 261 -4.47 -22.26 -1.42
CA ARG A 261 -5.66 -21.57 -0.91
C ARG A 261 -6.87 -22.48 -1.03
N LEU A 262 -7.82 -22.29 -0.13
CA LEU A 262 -9.13 -22.93 -0.19
C LEU A 262 -10.16 -21.87 -0.58
N ARG A 263 -11.23 -22.28 -1.27
CA ARG A 263 -12.29 -21.37 -1.73
C ARG A 263 -12.96 -20.65 -0.56
N ASP A 264 -13.24 -21.38 0.51
CA ASP A 264 -14.08 -20.93 1.63
C ASP A 264 -13.27 -20.39 2.81
N GLN A 265 -11.94 -20.27 2.65
CA GLN A 265 -11.06 -19.66 3.64
C GLN A 265 -10.25 -18.54 2.99
N TRP A 266 -10.15 -17.41 3.70
CA TRP A 266 -9.32 -16.30 3.27
C TRP A 266 -8.01 -16.28 4.07
N HIS A 267 -6.98 -15.65 3.50
CA HIS A 267 -5.76 -15.39 4.24
C HIS A 267 -6.03 -14.27 5.25
N THR A 268 -5.40 -14.37 6.41
CA THR A 268 -5.43 -13.34 7.44
C THR A 268 -4.67 -12.11 6.98
#